data_AF-K2J055-F1
#
_entry.id   AF-K2J055-F1
#
_cell.length_a   1.000
_cell.length_b   1.000
_cell.length_c   1.000
_cell.angle_alpha   90.00
_cell.angle_beta   90.00
_cell.angle_gamma   90.00
#
_symmetry.space_group_name_H-M   'P 1'
#
loop_
_entity.id
_entity.type
_entity.pdbx_description
1 polymer ?
#
loop_
_entity_poly.entity_id
_entity_poly.type
_entity_poly.pdbx_seq_one_letter_code
_entity_poly.pdbx_strand_id
1 'polypeptide(L)'
;AFEFPRLKGPKGYRWYLMFTSGKQENLDGQHLSVLESAGDDPMGPYSYKGSPMPDSWNIDGSYLEHQGKLYLLWSEWVGDEQLNFIALMRDPWTLAGDKVVLTRPSQPWAQSGRKVNEGPEVLKKDGRTFVIYSASFCDTPDYKLAQIELTGQDPLDPKAWTHAAQPVFERGNGVFGPGHNGFFKSPDGKEHWLVYHGNSKETDGCSASRSLRAQPFGWHGDGTPDFGEPVSEQTPVAAPSGENGPLTLVPQGAFWQLNGQGRTLGEGKLVLDPTRHGAYRLANAKGQFLTGQQCGASWQPWQNQACQEWTLASQDDGQLALTNQDSGESLGNWQALPAQEVALVSAQSGKVLSLSQGHLQGRPQGRLVQRAYDQGQDQQWRFQAAEAGFVTLAPKGSNQCLAVQHRSLAAGAPVVLADCGAAESQWRLSPQGDGAVQLINRHSQQSLDLASCGLADGTTVNQAPVQDNRCQHFFLRQP
;
A
#
# COMPACT_ATOMS: atom_id res chain seq x y z
N ALA A 1 -8.66 -12.07 1.16
CA ALA A 1 -7.56 -11.13 1.48
C ALA A 1 -7.25 -10.26 0.26
N PHE A 2 -6.32 -9.28 0.35
CA PHE A 2 -5.76 -8.65 -0.85
C PHE A 2 -4.33 -9.14 -1.02
N GLU A 3 -3.96 -9.51 -2.24
CA GLU A 3 -2.59 -9.90 -2.54
C GLU A 3 -1.81 -8.73 -3.11
N PHE A 4 -0.57 -8.62 -2.64
CA PHE A 4 0.26 -7.45 -2.92
C PHE A 4 1.68 -7.81 -3.38
N PRO A 5 1.82 -8.62 -4.45
CA PRO A 5 3.13 -9.06 -4.92
C PRO A 5 3.90 -7.93 -5.62
N ARG A 6 5.22 -8.04 -5.54
CA ARG A 6 6.18 -7.28 -6.33
C ARG A 6 6.73 -8.17 -7.45
N LEU A 7 6.31 -7.93 -8.68
CA LEU A 7 6.72 -8.72 -9.85
C LEU A 7 7.65 -7.91 -10.76
N LYS A 8 8.59 -8.60 -11.42
CA LYS A 8 9.50 -7.98 -12.40
C LYS A 8 8.95 -8.15 -13.81
N GLY A 9 8.43 -7.06 -14.37
CA GLY A 9 7.99 -7.02 -15.77
C GLY A 9 9.05 -6.41 -16.71
N PRO A 10 8.70 -6.22 -18.00
CA PRO A 10 9.58 -5.60 -18.98
C PRO A 10 10.00 -4.16 -18.63
N LYS A 11 9.18 -3.46 -17.83
CA LYS A 11 9.43 -2.07 -17.38
C LYS A 11 10.11 -2.00 -16.00
N GLY A 12 10.64 -3.12 -15.49
CA GLY A 12 11.24 -3.23 -14.17
C GLY A 12 10.27 -3.78 -13.12
N TYR A 13 10.57 -3.55 -11.85
CA TYR A 13 9.71 -3.97 -10.75
C TYR A 13 8.46 -3.09 -10.66
N ARG A 14 7.34 -3.76 -10.38
CA ARG A 14 6.03 -3.18 -10.13
C ARG A 14 5.33 -3.94 -9.01
N TRP A 15 4.51 -3.22 -8.27
CA TRP A 15 3.60 -3.78 -7.29
C TRP A 15 2.24 -3.98 -7.93
N TYR A 16 1.61 -5.09 -7.63
CA TYR A 16 0.25 -5.40 -8.07
C TYR A 16 -0.64 -5.51 -6.85
N LEU A 17 -1.74 -4.77 -6.82
CA LEU A 17 -2.78 -4.97 -5.81
C LEU A 17 -3.90 -5.79 -6.44
N MET A 18 -4.01 -7.05 -6.03
CA MET A 18 -5.14 -7.88 -6.36
C MET A 18 -6.16 -7.81 -5.23
N PHE A 19 -7.37 -7.41 -5.54
CA PHE A 19 -8.46 -7.27 -4.58
C PHE A 19 -9.73 -7.89 -5.14
N THR A 20 -10.58 -8.36 -4.24
CA THR A 20 -11.91 -8.86 -4.59
C THR A 20 -12.92 -7.74 -4.44
N SER A 21 -13.76 -7.53 -5.45
CA SER A 21 -14.85 -6.56 -5.43
C SER A 21 -16.12 -7.16 -6.01
N GLY A 22 -17.27 -6.82 -5.42
CA GLY A 22 -18.59 -7.27 -5.88
C GLY A 22 -19.57 -6.11 -6.06
N LYS A 23 -20.86 -6.42 -6.00
CA LYS A 23 -21.92 -5.40 -6.02
C LYS A 23 -22.14 -4.83 -4.62
N GLN A 24 -22.68 -3.63 -4.53
CA GLN A 24 -22.83 -2.94 -3.24
C GLN A 24 -23.84 -3.63 -2.32
N GLU A 25 -24.85 -4.28 -2.90
CA GLU A 25 -26.02 -4.77 -2.17
C GLU A 25 -25.77 -6.08 -1.44
N ASN A 26 -24.83 -6.90 -1.91
CA ASN A 26 -24.57 -8.23 -1.38
C ASN A 26 -23.18 -8.75 -1.77
N LEU A 27 -22.89 -10.00 -1.39
CA LEU A 27 -21.64 -10.70 -1.70
C LEU A 27 -21.65 -11.40 -3.07
N ASP A 28 -22.64 -11.12 -3.92
CA ASP A 28 -22.71 -11.68 -5.28
C ASP A 28 -21.86 -10.88 -6.26
N GLY A 29 -21.51 -11.53 -7.39
CA GLY A 29 -20.73 -10.91 -8.44
C GLY A 29 -19.29 -10.55 -8.04
N GLN A 30 -18.78 -11.13 -6.95
CA GLN A 30 -17.39 -10.94 -6.55
C GLN A 30 -16.44 -11.48 -7.60
N HIS A 31 -15.47 -10.66 -7.98
CA HIS A 31 -14.39 -11.04 -8.87
C HIS A 31 -13.11 -10.32 -8.47
N LEU A 32 -11.99 -10.93 -8.83
CA LEU A 32 -10.67 -10.35 -8.68
C LEU A 32 -10.49 -9.19 -9.64
N SER A 33 -9.87 -8.14 -9.14
CA SER A 33 -9.48 -6.93 -9.85
C SER A 33 -8.03 -6.61 -9.52
N VAL A 34 -7.29 -6.11 -10.50
CA VAL A 34 -5.85 -5.85 -10.38
C VAL A 34 -5.54 -4.38 -10.63
N LEU A 35 -4.80 -3.76 -9.71
CA LEU A 35 -4.10 -2.50 -9.92
C LEU A 35 -2.60 -2.74 -10.09
N GLU A 36 -1.93 -1.90 -10.86
CA GLU A 36 -0.47 -1.90 -11.05
C GLU A 36 0.09 -0.55 -10.58
N SER A 37 1.19 -0.56 -9.82
CA SER A 37 1.87 0.67 -9.42
C SER A 37 2.56 1.34 -10.61
N ALA A 38 2.76 2.66 -10.55
CA ALA A 38 3.51 3.38 -11.57
C ALA A 38 5.00 3.02 -11.59
N GLY A 39 5.55 2.72 -10.41
CA GLY A 39 6.96 2.46 -10.15
C GLY A 39 7.18 1.31 -9.19
N ASP A 40 8.36 1.27 -8.57
CA ASP A 40 8.73 0.28 -7.54
C ASP A 40 8.34 0.71 -6.11
N ASP A 41 7.62 1.82 -5.99
CA ASP A 41 7.04 2.30 -4.74
C ASP A 41 5.73 1.54 -4.45
N PRO A 42 5.64 0.74 -3.35
CA PRO A 42 4.40 0.08 -2.98
C PRO A 42 3.28 1.06 -2.67
N MET A 43 3.56 2.32 -2.36
CA MET A 43 2.53 3.31 -2.04
C MET A 43 1.94 3.99 -3.29
N GLY A 44 2.30 3.54 -4.50
CA GLY A 44 1.70 3.97 -5.76
C GLY A 44 2.36 5.21 -6.37
N PRO A 45 1.65 5.95 -7.26
CA PRO A 45 0.24 5.80 -7.60
C PRO A 45 -0.07 4.48 -8.34
N TYR A 46 -1.35 4.09 -8.32
CA TYR A 46 -1.85 2.86 -8.95
C TYR A 46 -2.79 3.14 -10.11
N SER A 47 -2.76 2.25 -11.10
CA SER A 47 -3.67 2.27 -12.25
C SER A 47 -4.41 0.94 -12.36
N TYR A 48 -5.71 0.98 -12.62
CA TYR A 48 -6.52 -0.23 -12.83
C TYR A 48 -6.12 -0.94 -14.12
N LYS A 49 -5.98 -2.27 -14.06
CA LYS A 49 -5.51 -3.10 -15.17
C LYS A 49 -6.58 -4.00 -15.75
N GLY A 50 -7.50 -4.47 -14.91
CA GLY A 50 -8.54 -5.39 -15.33
C GLY A 50 -8.89 -6.41 -14.25
N SER A 51 -9.76 -7.31 -14.64
CA SER A 51 -10.22 -8.45 -13.84
C SER A 51 -9.92 -9.71 -14.64
N PRO A 52 -9.10 -10.66 -14.15
CA PRO A 52 -8.70 -11.82 -14.95
C PRO A 52 -9.88 -12.70 -15.39
N MET A 53 -10.94 -12.72 -14.57
CA MET A 53 -12.15 -13.51 -14.76
C MET A 53 -13.38 -12.65 -14.40
N PRO A 54 -13.81 -11.71 -15.25
CA PRO A 54 -14.86 -10.75 -14.90
C PRO A 54 -16.26 -11.35 -14.89
N ASP A 55 -16.47 -12.46 -15.61
CA ASP A 55 -17.79 -13.06 -15.84
C ASP A 55 -18.09 -14.25 -14.90
N SER A 56 -17.19 -14.57 -13.97
CA SER A 56 -17.39 -15.62 -12.97
C SER A 56 -17.22 -15.09 -11.56
N TRP A 57 -17.83 -15.77 -10.58
CA TRP A 57 -17.55 -15.48 -9.18
C TRP A 57 -16.16 -16.01 -8.82
N ASN A 58 -15.25 -15.17 -8.33
CA ASN A 58 -13.90 -15.57 -7.94
C ASN A 58 -13.32 -14.65 -6.87
N ILE A 59 -12.62 -15.24 -5.90
CA ILE A 59 -12.03 -14.53 -4.76
C ILE A 59 -10.64 -15.08 -4.43
N ASP A 60 -9.97 -14.42 -3.49
CA ASP A 60 -8.74 -14.92 -2.85
C ASP A 60 -7.68 -15.38 -3.86
N GLY A 61 -7.28 -14.49 -4.78
CA GLY A 61 -6.32 -14.84 -5.82
C GLY A 61 -4.88 -14.59 -5.39
N SER A 62 -3.97 -15.53 -5.66
CA SER A 62 -2.51 -15.43 -5.42
C SER A 62 -1.72 -15.80 -6.68
N TYR A 63 -0.45 -15.40 -6.76
CA TYR A 63 0.39 -15.73 -7.92
C TYR A 63 1.42 -16.80 -7.60
N LEU A 64 1.63 -17.68 -8.58
CA LEU A 64 2.75 -18.59 -8.62
C LEU A 64 3.67 -18.25 -9.80
N GLU A 65 4.92 -17.89 -9.53
CA GLU A 65 5.97 -17.87 -10.55
C GLU A 65 6.66 -19.23 -10.63
N HIS A 66 6.51 -20.01 -11.70
CA HIS A 66 7.16 -21.32 -11.82
C HIS A 66 7.81 -21.48 -13.18
N GLN A 67 9.10 -21.82 -13.19
CA GLN A 67 9.91 -22.02 -14.41
C GLN A 67 9.78 -20.85 -15.42
N GLY A 68 9.81 -19.61 -14.92
CA GLY A 68 9.73 -18.40 -15.75
C GLY A 68 8.32 -18.08 -16.30
N LYS A 69 7.29 -18.80 -15.84
CA LYS A 69 5.88 -18.53 -16.17
C LYS A 69 5.14 -18.04 -14.93
N LEU A 70 4.13 -17.21 -15.15
CA LEU A 70 3.23 -16.72 -14.11
C LEU A 70 1.91 -17.49 -14.17
N TYR A 71 1.40 -17.88 -13.01
CA TYR A 71 0.10 -18.54 -12.86
C TYR A 71 -0.74 -17.78 -11.83
N LEU A 72 -2.05 -17.75 -12.06
CA LEU A 72 -3.02 -17.29 -11.08
C LEU A 72 -3.59 -18.51 -10.35
N LEU A 73 -3.62 -18.45 -9.02
CA LEU A 73 -4.38 -19.34 -8.17
C LEU A 73 -5.55 -18.54 -7.59
N TRP A 74 -6.73 -19.13 -7.42
CA TRP A 74 -7.89 -18.44 -6.84
C TRP A 74 -8.92 -19.43 -6.32
N SER A 75 -9.93 -18.93 -5.62
CA SER A 75 -11.08 -19.71 -5.14
C SER A 75 -12.37 -19.38 -5.89
N GLU A 76 -13.16 -20.41 -6.21
CA GLU A 76 -14.44 -20.27 -6.94
C GLU A 76 -15.44 -21.39 -6.57
N TRP A 77 -16.74 -21.04 -6.54
CA TRP A 77 -17.83 -22.00 -6.31
C TRP A 77 -18.14 -22.83 -7.56
N VAL A 78 -18.28 -24.14 -7.37
CA VAL A 78 -18.80 -25.11 -8.35
C VAL A 78 -19.83 -25.99 -7.66
N GLY A 79 -21.12 -25.69 -7.86
CA GLY A 79 -22.20 -26.40 -7.17
C GLY A 79 -22.18 -26.11 -5.67
N ASP A 80 -22.11 -27.15 -4.83
CA ASP A 80 -22.05 -27.06 -3.37
C ASP A 80 -20.63 -27.01 -2.80
N GLU A 81 -19.61 -26.95 -3.67
CA GLU A 81 -18.20 -26.93 -3.30
C GLU A 81 -17.53 -25.62 -3.73
N GLN A 82 -16.66 -25.10 -2.87
CA GLN A 82 -15.71 -24.04 -3.23
C GLN A 82 -14.34 -24.67 -3.42
N LEU A 83 -13.76 -24.44 -4.59
CA LEU A 83 -12.53 -25.09 -5.05
C LEU A 83 -11.43 -24.05 -5.22
N ASN A 84 -10.18 -24.49 -5.09
CA ASN A 84 -9.06 -23.71 -5.60
C ASN A 84 -8.72 -24.13 -7.02
N PHE A 85 -8.46 -23.15 -7.88
CA PHE A 85 -8.09 -23.32 -9.28
C PHE A 85 -6.70 -22.75 -9.55
N ILE A 86 -6.10 -23.17 -10.67
CA ILE A 86 -4.88 -22.61 -11.22
C ILE A 86 -5.01 -22.42 -12.74
N ALA A 87 -4.46 -21.32 -13.27
CA ALA A 87 -4.38 -21.08 -14.71
C ALA A 87 -3.10 -20.32 -15.07
N LEU A 88 -2.58 -20.56 -16.27
CA LEU A 88 -1.46 -19.80 -16.82
C LEU A 88 -1.86 -18.35 -17.09
N MET A 89 -0.94 -17.42 -16.85
CA MET A 89 -1.13 -16.00 -17.13
C MET A 89 -0.25 -15.52 -18.28
N ARG A 90 -0.79 -14.58 -19.05
CA ARG A 90 -0.05 -13.85 -20.09
C ARG A 90 0.66 -12.63 -19.50
N ASP A 91 -0.05 -11.95 -18.61
CA ASP A 91 0.37 -10.77 -17.87
C ASP A 91 -0.32 -10.83 -16.50
N PRO A 92 0.08 -10.03 -15.49
CA PRO A 92 -0.49 -10.10 -14.13
C PRO A 92 -1.98 -9.71 -14.02
N TRP A 93 -2.75 -9.60 -15.09
CA TRP A 93 -4.20 -9.37 -15.00
C TRP A 93 -4.98 -10.12 -16.08
N THR A 94 -4.34 -10.99 -16.86
CA THR A 94 -5.01 -11.76 -17.91
C THR A 94 -4.54 -13.21 -18.00
N LEU A 95 -5.52 -14.12 -18.03
CA LEU A 95 -5.28 -15.55 -18.25
C LEU A 95 -4.80 -15.83 -19.69
N ALA A 96 -4.02 -16.89 -19.83
CA ALA A 96 -3.46 -17.39 -21.10
C ALA A 96 -3.90 -18.83 -21.43
N GLY A 97 -4.81 -19.42 -20.67
CA GLY A 97 -5.30 -20.78 -20.87
C GLY A 97 -6.46 -21.12 -19.93
N ASP A 98 -6.95 -22.35 -20.04
CA ASP A 98 -8.05 -22.85 -19.23
C ASP A 98 -7.65 -23.02 -17.75
N LYS A 99 -8.66 -22.94 -16.87
CA LYS A 99 -8.50 -23.22 -15.45
C LYS A 99 -8.46 -24.71 -15.17
N VAL A 100 -7.61 -25.10 -14.22
CA VAL A 100 -7.49 -26.47 -13.71
C VAL A 100 -7.84 -26.47 -12.23
N VAL A 101 -8.61 -27.46 -11.77
CA VAL A 101 -8.88 -27.65 -10.34
C VAL A 101 -7.57 -28.03 -9.64
N LEU A 102 -7.14 -27.20 -8.70
CA LEU A 102 -5.94 -27.41 -7.91
C LEU A 102 -6.26 -28.20 -6.64
N THR A 103 -7.30 -27.81 -5.89
CA THR A 103 -7.75 -28.56 -4.71
C THR A 103 -9.26 -28.65 -4.60
N ARG A 104 -9.73 -29.75 -4.00
CA ARG A 104 -11.14 -30.03 -3.69
C ARG A 104 -11.26 -30.45 -2.22
N PRO A 105 -12.31 -30.06 -1.50
CA PRO A 105 -12.54 -30.45 -0.10
C PRO A 105 -13.00 -31.92 -0.01
N SER A 106 -12.15 -32.87 -0.41
CA SER A 106 -12.49 -34.29 -0.49
C SER A 106 -12.31 -35.05 0.83
N GLN A 107 -11.54 -34.48 1.77
CA GLN A 107 -11.28 -35.12 3.06
C GLN A 107 -12.37 -34.80 4.08
N PRO A 108 -12.82 -35.76 4.91
CA PRO A 108 -13.85 -35.50 5.91
C PRO A 108 -13.51 -34.36 6.88
N TRP A 109 -12.23 -34.20 7.24
CA TRP A 109 -11.77 -33.13 8.13
C TRP A 109 -11.83 -31.72 7.49
N ALA A 110 -12.01 -31.64 6.17
CA ALA A 110 -12.05 -30.39 5.38
C ALA A 110 -13.49 -29.92 5.09
N GLN A 111 -14.51 -30.52 5.72
CA GLN A 111 -15.92 -30.29 5.41
C GLN A 111 -16.73 -29.79 6.61
N SER A 112 -16.11 -29.14 7.59
CA SER A 112 -16.85 -28.54 8.72
C SER A 112 -17.67 -27.34 8.23
N GLY A 113 -18.98 -27.37 8.47
CA GLY A 113 -19.94 -26.35 8.03
C GLY A 113 -20.27 -26.39 6.53
N ARG A 114 -19.27 -26.18 5.66
CA ARG A 114 -19.38 -26.24 4.19
C ARG A 114 -18.14 -26.88 3.56
N LYS A 115 -18.28 -27.35 2.33
CA LYS A 115 -17.20 -27.90 1.50
C LYS A 115 -16.40 -26.75 0.88
N VAL A 116 -15.43 -26.22 1.61
CA VAL A 116 -14.67 -25.05 1.18
C VAL A 116 -13.17 -25.36 1.17
N ASN A 117 -12.55 -25.10 0.02
CA ASN A 117 -11.13 -24.81 -0.12
C ASN A 117 -10.97 -23.41 -0.72
N GLU A 118 -10.26 -22.52 -0.03
CA GLU A 118 -10.07 -21.13 -0.45
C GLU A 118 -8.72 -20.57 0.02
N GLY A 119 -8.43 -19.30 -0.29
CA GLY A 119 -7.18 -18.65 0.14
C GLY A 119 -5.90 -19.40 -0.22
N PRO A 120 -5.68 -19.83 -1.49
CA PRO A 120 -4.46 -20.49 -1.87
C PRO A 120 -3.29 -19.49 -1.81
N GLU A 121 -2.34 -19.76 -0.94
CA GLU A 121 -1.16 -18.93 -0.74
C GLU A 121 0.13 -19.72 -0.99
N VAL A 122 1.02 -19.13 -1.78
CA VAL A 122 2.24 -19.81 -2.24
C VAL A 122 3.37 -19.64 -1.22
N LEU A 123 3.96 -20.76 -0.79
CA LEU A 123 5.15 -20.79 0.05
C LEU A 123 6.28 -21.51 -0.67
N LYS A 124 7.45 -20.88 -0.75
CA LYS A 124 8.64 -21.47 -1.40
C LYS A 124 9.84 -21.50 -0.48
N LYS A 125 10.58 -22.61 -0.56
CA LYS A 125 11.87 -22.78 0.10
C LYS A 125 12.71 -23.80 -0.64
N ASP A 126 13.99 -23.51 -0.83
CA ASP A 126 15.00 -24.42 -1.38
C ASP A 126 14.56 -25.11 -2.69
N GLY A 127 13.92 -24.35 -3.59
CA GLY A 127 13.43 -24.84 -4.89
C GLY A 127 12.10 -25.61 -4.83
N ARG A 128 11.55 -25.87 -3.64
CA ARG A 128 10.24 -26.50 -3.44
C ARG A 128 9.13 -25.44 -3.44
N THR A 129 7.96 -25.86 -3.92
CA THR A 129 6.77 -25.01 -3.98
C THR A 129 5.64 -25.71 -3.23
N PHE A 130 5.13 -25.04 -2.22
CA PHE A 130 3.95 -25.42 -1.45
C PHE A 130 2.82 -24.42 -1.74
N VAL A 131 1.59 -24.91 -1.71
CA VAL A 131 0.40 -24.05 -1.65
C VAL A 131 -0.33 -24.40 -0.37
N ILE A 132 -0.45 -23.41 0.50
CA ILE A 132 -1.19 -23.48 1.74
C ILE A 132 -2.55 -22.86 1.48
N TYR A 133 -3.61 -23.53 1.89
CA TYR A 133 -4.97 -23.06 1.62
C TYR A 133 -5.85 -23.32 2.83
N SER A 134 -6.92 -22.57 2.94
CA SER A 134 -7.90 -22.77 4.00
C SER A 134 -8.89 -23.86 3.62
N ALA A 135 -9.28 -24.66 4.60
CA ALA A 135 -10.23 -25.75 4.48
C ALA A 135 -11.35 -25.61 5.53
N SER A 136 -12.53 -26.16 5.22
CA SER A 136 -13.80 -25.95 5.96
C SER A 136 -14.30 -24.50 5.88
N PHE A 137 -15.46 -24.22 6.48
CA PHE A 137 -16.09 -22.89 6.40
C PHE A 137 -15.64 -21.97 7.54
N CYS A 138 -15.35 -20.69 7.24
CA CYS A 138 -14.91 -19.70 8.22
C CYS A 138 -15.89 -19.46 9.38
N ASP A 139 -17.16 -19.84 9.21
CA ASP A 139 -18.20 -19.68 10.22
C ASP A 139 -18.17 -20.78 11.29
N THR A 140 -17.17 -21.67 11.21
CA THR A 140 -16.95 -22.76 12.16
C THR A 140 -15.64 -22.54 12.92
N PRO A 141 -15.50 -23.08 14.14
CA PRO A 141 -14.23 -23.08 14.85
C PRO A 141 -13.17 -23.98 14.19
N ASP A 142 -13.57 -24.81 13.22
CA ASP A 142 -12.72 -25.78 12.52
C ASP A 142 -12.21 -25.27 11.17
N TYR A 143 -12.36 -24.00 10.85
CA TYR A 143 -11.60 -23.41 9.75
C TYR A 143 -10.10 -23.56 10.01
N LYS A 144 -9.33 -24.06 9.04
CA LYS A 144 -7.95 -24.51 9.24
C LYS A 144 -7.12 -24.44 7.97
N LEU A 145 -5.79 -24.56 8.08
CA LEU A 145 -4.90 -24.61 6.93
C LEU A 145 -4.56 -26.04 6.53
N ALA A 146 -4.54 -26.26 5.23
CA ALA A 146 -4.13 -27.48 4.55
C ALA A 146 -3.02 -27.18 3.54
N GLN A 147 -2.36 -28.21 3.03
CA GLN A 147 -1.18 -28.08 2.18
C GLN A 147 -1.21 -29.03 0.98
N ILE A 148 -0.73 -28.53 -0.16
CA ILE A 148 -0.21 -29.34 -1.27
C ILE A 148 1.23 -28.93 -1.60
N GLU A 149 2.01 -29.87 -2.15
CA GLU A 149 3.36 -29.64 -2.66
C GLU A 149 3.44 -29.98 -4.14
N LEU A 150 4.08 -29.11 -4.94
CA LEU A 150 4.39 -29.41 -6.34
C LEU A 150 5.59 -30.36 -6.40
N THR A 151 5.34 -31.64 -6.67
CA THR A 151 6.37 -32.69 -6.80
C THR A 151 6.62 -33.09 -8.25
N GLY A 152 5.69 -32.77 -9.17
CA GLY A 152 5.88 -32.86 -10.61
C GLY A 152 6.47 -31.59 -11.21
N GLN A 153 6.50 -31.52 -12.55
CA GLN A 153 7.07 -30.39 -13.29
C GLN A 153 6.05 -29.32 -13.68
N ASP A 154 4.84 -29.75 -14.07
CA ASP A 154 3.79 -28.87 -14.58
C ASP A 154 2.75 -28.57 -13.49
N PRO A 155 2.64 -27.31 -13.01
CA PRO A 155 1.66 -26.94 -12.01
C PRO A 155 0.21 -27.02 -12.51
N LEU A 156 -0.01 -27.14 -13.83
CA LEU A 156 -1.34 -27.36 -14.42
C LEU A 156 -1.73 -28.84 -14.50
N ASP A 157 -0.85 -29.78 -14.15
CA ASP A 157 -1.21 -31.20 -14.01
C ASP A 157 -1.63 -31.46 -12.55
N PRO A 158 -2.91 -31.79 -12.25
CA PRO A 158 -3.33 -32.11 -10.89
C PRO A 158 -2.52 -33.25 -10.25
N LYS A 159 -1.95 -34.17 -11.05
CA LYS A 159 -1.11 -35.27 -10.55
C LYS A 159 0.30 -34.83 -10.17
N ALA A 160 0.72 -33.62 -10.54
CA ALA A 160 1.98 -33.04 -10.12
C ALA A 160 1.95 -32.57 -8.66
N TRP A 161 0.79 -32.59 -8.00
CA TRP A 161 0.59 -32.09 -6.64
C TRP A 161 0.38 -33.24 -5.64
N THR A 162 1.18 -33.24 -4.58
CA THR A 162 1.05 -34.17 -3.45
C THR A 162 0.32 -33.47 -2.31
N HIS A 163 -0.78 -34.06 -1.84
CA HIS A 163 -1.56 -33.51 -0.72
C HIS A 163 -1.02 -33.99 0.63
N ALA A 164 -0.99 -33.09 1.61
CA ALA A 164 -0.85 -33.49 3.01
C ALA A 164 -2.07 -34.33 3.44
N ALA A 165 -1.85 -35.37 4.23
CA ALA A 165 -2.92 -36.26 4.69
C ALA A 165 -3.81 -35.63 5.78
N GLN A 166 -3.25 -34.68 6.54
CA GLN A 166 -3.89 -34.00 7.66
C GLN A 166 -3.75 -32.48 7.50
N PRO A 167 -4.55 -31.68 8.22
CA PRO A 167 -4.33 -30.25 8.35
C PRO A 167 -2.90 -29.94 8.81
N VAL A 168 -2.36 -28.81 8.38
CA VAL A 168 -1.02 -28.34 8.77
C VAL A 168 -1.05 -27.24 9.83
N PHE A 169 -2.24 -26.66 10.09
CA PHE A 169 -2.45 -25.68 11.14
C PHE A 169 -3.94 -25.62 11.48
N GLU A 170 -4.32 -25.85 12.74
CA GLU A 170 -5.72 -25.82 13.17
C GLU A 170 -5.88 -25.20 14.56
N ARG A 171 -7.12 -25.04 15.02
CA ARG A 171 -7.43 -24.40 16.30
C ARG A 171 -6.60 -24.96 17.46
N GLY A 172 -6.21 -24.10 18.38
CA GLY A 172 -5.36 -24.45 19.52
C GLY A 172 -5.15 -23.25 20.43
N ASN A 173 -4.78 -23.46 21.69
CA ASN A 173 -4.41 -22.39 22.63
C ASN A 173 -5.43 -21.23 22.74
N GLY A 174 -6.73 -21.54 22.65
CA GLY A 174 -7.80 -20.53 22.71
C GLY A 174 -8.00 -19.73 21.41
N VAL A 175 -7.42 -20.19 20.30
CA VAL A 175 -7.57 -19.64 18.96
C VAL A 175 -8.45 -20.58 18.14
N PHE A 176 -9.49 -20.03 17.53
CA PHE A 176 -10.47 -20.79 16.74
C PHE A 176 -10.46 -20.33 15.27
N GLY A 177 -10.79 -21.24 14.37
CA GLY A 177 -10.85 -20.97 12.95
C GLY A 177 -9.59 -20.33 12.34
N PRO A 178 -8.35 -20.79 12.65
CA PRO A 178 -7.16 -20.18 12.09
C PRO A 178 -7.08 -20.41 10.58
N GLY A 179 -7.20 -19.34 9.81
CA GLY A 179 -7.15 -19.45 8.35
C GLY A 179 -7.33 -18.11 7.65
N HIS A 180 -7.40 -18.18 6.31
CA HIS A 180 -6.68 -17.35 5.37
C HIS A 180 -5.36 -16.80 5.94
N ASN A 181 -4.26 -17.19 5.31
CA ASN A 181 -2.91 -16.89 5.77
C ASN A 181 -2.10 -16.11 4.71
N GLY A 182 -0.96 -15.61 5.16
CA GLY A 182 0.11 -15.05 4.34
C GLY A 182 1.46 -15.40 4.96
N PHE A 183 2.53 -15.15 4.22
CA PHE A 183 3.90 -15.38 4.70
C PHE A 183 4.77 -14.15 4.52
N PHE A 184 5.67 -13.93 5.47
CA PHE A 184 6.74 -12.96 5.31
C PHE A 184 8.01 -13.46 6.01
N LYS A 185 9.14 -12.82 5.70
CA LYS A 185 10.41 -13.05 6.40
C LYS A 185 10.70 -11.88 7.31
N SER A 186 11.41 -12.16 8.40
CA SER A 186 11.94 -11.08 9.23
C SER A 186 12.94 -10.21 8.44
N PRO A 187 13.14 -8.93 8.84
CA PRO A 187 14.05 -8.02 8.13
C PRO A 187 15.47 -8.54 7.91
N ASP A 188 16.01 -9.33 8.85
CA ASP A 188 17.34 -9.95 8.71
C ASP A 188 17.32 -11.30 7.96
N GLY A 189 16.15 -11.75 7.53
CA GLY A 189 15.93 -12.94 6.72
C GLY A 189 16.08 -14.27 7.47
N LYS A 190 16.26 -14.25 8.79
CA LYS A 190 16.53 -15.46 9.59
C LYS A 190 15.27 -16.20 10.04
N GLU A 191 14.14 -15.51 10.10
CA GLU A 191 12.87 -16.09 10.53
C GLU A 191 11.87 -16.09 9.39
N HIS A 192 11.02 -17.11 9.40
CA HIS A 192 9.83 -17.19 8.57
C HIS A 192 8.62 -16.96 9.47
N TRP A 193 7.68 -16.16 8.99
CA TRP A 193 6.50 -15.74 9.74
C TRP A 193 5.23 -16.14 9.01
N LEU A 194 4.31 -16.72 9.76
CA LEU A 194 2.94 -16.99 9.37
C LEU A 194 2.10 -15.83 9.88
N VAL A 195 1.40 -15.14 8.97
CA VAL A 195 0.28 -14.26 9.33
C VAL A 195 -1.02 -14.97 8.98
N TYR A 196 -2.02 -14.90 9.83
CA TYR A 196 -3.29 -15.61 9.63
C TYR A 196 -4.42 -14.90 10.37
N HIS A 197 -5.67 -15.15 9.99
CA HIS A 197 -6.77 -14.74 10.83
C HIS A 197 -7.12 -15.79 11.87
N GLY A 198 -7.57 -15.38 13.05
CA GLY A 198 -8.11 -16.27 14.08
C GLY A 198 -9.19 -15.60 14.92
N ASN A 199 -10.00 -16.42 15.58
CA ASN A 199 -11.08 -16.00 16.45
C ASN A 199 -10.73 -16.26 17.92
N SER A 200 -11.21 -15.39 18.82
CA SER A 200 -11.03 -15.56 20.27
C SER A 200 -12.11 -16.48 20.87
N LYS A 201 -13.21 -16.71 20.17
CA LYS A 201 -14.30 -17.60 20.58
C LYS A 201 -14.74 -18.52 19.45
N GLU A 202 -15.23 -19.70 19.82
CA GLU A 202 -15.76 -20.69 18.87
C GLU A 202 -16.92 -20.16 18.03
N THR A 203 -17.68 -19.20 18.56
CA THR A 203 -18.90 -18.66 17.95
C THR A 203 -18.67 -17.42 17.09
N ASP A 204 -17.44 -16.92 16.98
CA ASP A 204 -17.16 -15.65 16.28
C ASP A 204 -17.27 -15.77 14.75
N GLY A 205 -17.05 -16.97 14.19
CA GLY A 205 -17.26 -17.28 12.77
C GLY A 205 -16.56 -16.33 11.79
N CYS A 206 -17.23 -16.01 10.68
CA CYS A 206 -16.70 -15.10 9.64
C CYS A 206 -16.90 -13.60 9.97
N SER A 207 -17.07 -13.24 11.24
CA SER A 207 -17.48 -11.88 11.63
C SER A 207 -16.32 -10.89 11.71
N ALA A 208 -16.65 -9.62 12.01
CA ALA A 208 -15.68 -8.54 12.18
C ALA A 208 -14.82 -8.65 13.46
N SER A 209 -15.12 -9.59 14.38
CA SER A 209 -14.25 -9.84 15.54
C SER A 209 -13.04 -10.71 15.20
N ARG A 210 -13.01 -11.32 14.02
CA ARG A 210 -11.90 -12.11 13.52
C ARG A 210 -10.64 -11.25 13.37
N SER A 211 -9.59 -11.58 14.11
CA SER A 211 -8.38 -10.77 14.24
C SER A 211 -7.23 -11.30 13.37
N LEU A 212 -6.36 -10.39 12.91
CA LEU A 212 -5.09 -10.75 12.26
C LEU A 212 -4.07 -11.11 13.35
N ARG A 213 -3.36 -12.22 13.16
CA ARG A 213 -2.36 -12.77 14.09
C ARG A 213 -1.10 -13.13 13.33
N ALA A 214 0.06 -13.06 13.98
CA ALA A 214 1.32 -13.44 13.36
C ALA A 214 2.24 -14.17 14.36
N GLN A 215 2.93 -15.20 13.88
CA GLN A 215 3.90 -15.96 14.67
C GLN A 215 5.05 -16.49 13.78
N PRO A 216 6.25 -16.70 14.34
CA PRO A 216 7.31 -17.38 13.59
C PRO A 216 6.94 -18.86 13.40
N PHE A 217 7.46 -19.46 12.33
CA PHE A 217 7.30 -20.87 12.04
C PHE A 217 8.62 -21.50 11.56
N GLY A 218 8.69 -22.83 11.66
CA GLY A 218 9.89 -23.61 11.38
C GLY A 218 9.75 -24.49 10.14
N TRP A 219 10.63 -25.48 10.06
CA TRP A 219 10.63 -26.49 9.00
C TRP A 219 10.88 -27.85 9.63
N HIS A 220 10.11 -28.85 9.22
CA HIS A 220 10.36 -30.24 9.58
C HIS A 220 11.66 -30.75 8.94
N GLY A 221 12.18 -31.86 9.46
CA GLY A 221 13.43 -32.48 8.96
C GLY A 221 13.36 -32.97 7.51
N ASP A 222 12.15 -33.23 7.00
CA ASP A 222 11.91 -33.56 5.59
C ASP A 222 11.77 -32.32 4.69
N GLY A 223 11.92 -31.13 5.27
CA GLY A 223 11.84 -29.82 4.61
C GLY A 223 10.42 -29.31 4.34
N THR A 224 9.37 -29.96 4.87
CA THR A 224 8.01 -29.40 4.85
C THR A 224 7.85 -28.29 5.91
N PRO A 225 6.94 -27.32 5.70
CA PRO A 225 6.68 -26.26 6.67
C PRO A 225 6.18 -26.81 8.00
N ASP A 226 6.65 -26.23 9.11
CA ASP A 226 6.16 -26.53 10.46
C ASP A 226 5.54 -25.26 11.07
N PHE A 227 4.21 -25.15 11.01
CA PHE A 227 3.48 -23.99 11.54
C PHE A 227 3.24 -24.04 13.05
N GLY A 228 3.50 -25.18 13.69
CA GLY A 228 3.18 -25.41 15.09
C GLY A 228 1.67 -25.27 15.38
N GLU A 229 1.35 -24.78 16.58
CA GLU A 229 -0.01 -24.43 16.99
C GLU A 229 -0.21 -22.91 17.02
N PRO A 230 -1.44 -22.40 16.85
CA PRO A 230 -1.74 -20.99 17.05
C PRO A 230 -1.28 -20.51 18.43
N VAL A 231 -0.58 -19.37 18.46
CA VAL A 231 -0.19 -18.71 19.71
C VAL A 231 -1.40 -18.03 20.35
N SER A 232 -1.55 -18.18 21.68
CA SER A 232 -2.61 -17.53 22.46
C SER A 232 -2.51 -16.01 22.42
N GLU A 233 -3.65 -15.31 22.44
CA GLU A 233 -3.69 -13.84 22.54
C GLU A 233 -3.08 -13.31 23.86
N GLN A 234 -2.93 -14.18 24.85
CA GLN A 234 -2.30 -13.84 26.14
C GLN A 234 -0.77 -13.93 26.11
N THR A 235 -0.20 -14.47 25.03
CA THR A 235 1.25 -14.66 24.89
C THR A 235 1.83 -13.51 24.08
N PRO A 236 2.70 -12.67 24.68
CA PRO A 236 3.45 -11.68 23.92
C PRO A 236 4.33 -12.37 22.88
N VAL A 237 4.23 -11.92 21.62
CA VAL A 237 5.08 -12.37 20.53
C VAL A 237 6.12 -11.27 20.27
N ALA A 238 7.41 -11.63 20.28
CA ALA A 238 8.47 -10.68 19.98
C ALA A 238 8.34 -10.17 18.53
N ALA A 239 8.80 -8.95 18.25
CA ALA A 239 8.88 -8.48 16.88
C ALA A 239 9.85 -9.36 16.04
N PRO A 240 9.64 -9.46 14.71
CA PRO A 240 10.54 -10.20 13.82
C PRO A 240 12.01 -9.82 14.00
N SER A 241 12.91 -10.80 13.90
CA SER A 241 14.35 -10.57 14.05
C SER A 241 14.88 -9.48 13.11
N GLY A 242 15.63 -8.53 13.66
CA GLY A 242 16.17 -7.39 12.90
C GLY A 242 15.21 -6.20 12.72
N GLU A 243 13.96 -6.26 13.20
CA GLU A 243 13.01 -5.13 13.13
C GLU A 243 13.55 -3.87 13.83
N ASN A 244 14.23 -4.05 14.96
CA ASN A 244 14.85 -2.94 15.71
C ASN A 244 16.22 -2.51 15.15
N GLY A 245 16.62 -3.01 13.97
CA GLY A 245 17.85 -2.64 13.29
C GLY A 245 19.15 -3.18 13.91
N PRO A 246 20.31 -2.67 13.44
CA PRO A 246 20.48 -1.58 12.46
C PRO A 246 20.00 -1.93 11.04
N LEU A 247 19.13 -1.11 10.45
CA LEU A 247 18.66 -1.24 9.06
C LEU A 247 19.21 -0.10 8.18
N THR A 248 19.82 -0.46 7.05
CA THR A 248 20.21 0.49 6.00
C THR A 248 19.36 0.21 4.76
N LEU A 249 18.35 1.05 4.54
CA LEU A 249 17.44 0.95 3.40
C LEU A 249 16.98 2.35 3.01
N VAL A 250 16.81 2.60 1.71
CA VAL A 250 16.21 3.84 1.22
C VAL A 250 14.71 3.59 1.14
N PRO A 251 13.87 4.23 1.98
CA PRO A 251 12.43 4.11 1.86
C PRO A 251 11.98 4.61 0.48
N GLN A 252 10.95 3.97 -0.09
CA GLN A 252 10.35 4.45 -1.33
C GLN A 252 9.48 5.67 -1.04
N GLY A 253 9.46 6.65 -1.96
CA GLY A 253 8.65 7.85 -1.83
C GLY A 253 9.17 9.02 -2.66
N ALA A 254 8.52 10.17 -2.54
CA ALA A 254 9.02 11.41 -3.14
C ALA A 254 10.34 11.83 -2.49
N PHE A 255 11.31 12.24 -3.30
CA PHE A 255 12.51 12.89 -2.80
C PHE A 255 12.24 14.36 -2.50
N TRP A 256 12.81 14.85 -1.41
CA TRP A 256 12.67 16.20 -0.90
C TRP A 256 14.03 16.89 -0.79
N GLN A 257 14.01 18.19 -1.06
CA GLN A 257 15.05 19.14 -0.72
C GLN A 257 14.55 19.99 0.46
N LEU A 258 15.32 20.00 1.54
CA LEU A 258 15.12 20.90 2.67
C LEU A 258 16.25 21.92 2.66
N ASN A 259 15.95 23.16 2.29
CA ASN A 259 16.92 24.25 2.13
C ASN A 259 16.74 25.28 3.25
N GLY A 260 17.80 25.62 3.95
CA GLY A 260 17.75 26.54 5.09
C GLY A 260 19.13 26.78 5.68
N GLN A 261 19.33 27.89 6.38
CA GLN A 261 20.59 28.18 7.09
C GLN A 261 21.84 28.13 6.18
N GLY A 262 21.71 28.52 4.91
CA GLY A 262 22.81 28.50 3.94
C GLY A 262 23.23 27.09 3.48
N ARG A 263 22.44 26.05 3.74
CA ARG A 263 22.71 24.66 3.33
C ARG A 263 21.46 23.91 2.86
N THR A 264 21.69 22.75 2.25
CA THR A 264 20.66 21.75 1.94
C THR A 264 20.87 20.54 2.83
N LEU A 265 19.84 20.12 3.57
CA LEU A 265 19.91 18.95 4.43
C LEU A 265 20.03 17.66 3.59
N GLY A 266 20.93 16.76 3.99
CA GLY A 266 21.09 15.43 3.37
C GLY A 266 21.39 15.44 1.87
N GLU A 267 22.16 16.42 1.40
CA GLU A 267 22.60 16.53 0.00
C GLU A 267 21.44 16.64 -1.02
N GLY A 268 20.24 17.05 -0.58
CA GLY A 268 19.11 17.36 -1.46
C GLY A 268 18.32 16.16 -1.98
N LYS A 269 18.54 14.97 -1.41
CA LYS A 269 17.76 13.77 -1.70
C LYS A 269 17.34 13.07 -0.41
N LEU A 270 16.27 13.60 0.19
CA LEU A 270 15.68 13.06 1.40
C LEU A 270 14.35 12.38 1.11
N VAL A 271 14.05 11.29 1.81
CA VAL A 271 12.67 10.79 1.93
C VAL A 271 12.17 11.18 3.31
N LEU A 272 11.02 11.87 3.34
CA LEU A 272 10.27 12.17 4.56
C LEU A 272 9.32 10.99 4.78
N ASP A 273 9.71 10.09 5.67
CA ASP A 273 9.08 8.80 5.87
C ASP A 273 8.27 8.81 7.17
N PRO A 274 6.94 8.89 7.11
CA PRO A 274 6.10 8.97 8.31
C PRO A 274 6.21 7.68 9.13
N THR A 275 6.20 7.81 10.45
CA THR A 275 6.06 6.69 11.38
C THR A 275 4.68 6.72 12.03
N ARG A 276 4.43 5.78 12.94
CA ARG A 276 3.19 5.78 13.71
C ARG A 276 3.17 7.04 14.60
N HIS A 277 1.96 7.52 14.91
CA HIS A 277 1.76 8.69 15.79
C HIS A 277 2.24 10.05 15.24
N GLY A 278 2.46 10.16 13.92
CA GLY A 278 2.71 11.43 13.25
C GLY A 278 4.14 11.96 13.37
N ALA A 279 5.07 11.13 13.84
CA ALA A 279 6.49 11.40 13.72
C ALA A 279 7.01 11.03 12.31
N TYR A 280 8.22 11.49 12.01
CA TYR A 280 8.87 11.31 10.73
C TYR A 280 10.31 10.84 10.90
N ARG A 281 10.71 9.95 10.00
CA ARG A 281 12.10 9.59 9.74
C ARG A 281 12.58 10.36 8.52
N LEU A 282 13.77 10.93 8.59
CA LEU A 282 14.40 11.57 7.43
C LEU A 282 15.50 10.66 6.94
N ALA A 283 15.28 10.01 5.79
CA ALA A 283 16.24 9.09 5.20
C ALA A 283 16.98 9.76 4.04
N ASN A 284 18.30 9.62 3.98
CA ASN A 284 19.11 10.08 2.85
C ASN A 284 19.18 9.02 1.73
N ALA A 285 19.75 9.40 0.59
CA ALA A 285 19.94 8.51 -0.56
C ALA A 285 20.84 7.29 -0.32
N LYS A 286 21.56 7.23 0.82
CA LYS A 286 22.38 6.08 1.24
C LYS A 286 21.62 5.13 2.17
N GLY A 287 20.35 5.42 2.48
CA GLY A 287 19.51 4.60 3.36
C GLY A 287 19.84 4.77 4.84
N GLN A 288 20.46 5.89 5.19
CA GLN A 288 20.73 6.28 6.57
C GLN A 288 19.75 7.35 7.02
N PHE A 289 19.50 7.41 8.32
CA PHE A 289 18.49 8.25 8.95
C PHE A 289 19.15 9.36 9.77
N LEU A 290 18.56 10.54 9.71
CA LEU A 290 19.00 11.70 10.48
C LEU A 290 18.77 11.49 11.97
N THR A 291 19.80 11.66 12.78
CA THR A 291 19.73 11.51 14.24
C THR A 291 19.86 12.86 14.94
N GLY A 292 19.21 13.01 16.10
CA GLY A 292 19.39 14.13 17.02
C GLY A 292 20.61 13.96 17.94
N GLN A 293 20.87 14.93 18.83
CA GLN A 293 22.06 14.91 19.71
C GLN A 293 22.28 13.61 20.50
N GLN A 294 21.22 13.00 21.05
CA GLN A 294 21.33 11.78 21.85
C GLN A 294 21.88 10.58 21.08
N CYS A 295 21.79 10.63 19.75
CA CYS A 295 22.33 9.64 18.83
C CYS A 295 23.46 10.22 17.97
N GLY A 296 24.17 11.22 18.50
CA GLY A 296 25.40 11.76 17.93
C GLY A 296 25.22 12.72 16.74
N ALA A 297 24.00 13.21 16.49
CA ALA A 297 23.71 14.23 15.47
C ALA A 297 24.33 13.95 14.08
N SER A 298 24.04 12.76 13.53
CA SER A 298 24.69 12.25 12.31
C SER A 298 23.71 11.44 11.44
N TRP A 299 24.22 10.83 10.36
CA TRP A 299 23.46 9.90 9.52
C TRP A 299 23.81 8.47 9.89
N GLN A 300 22.84 7.69 10.39
CA GLN A 300 23.08 6.33 10.88
C GLN A 300 22.01 5.34 10.37
N PRO A 301 22.30 4.03 10.34
CA PRO A 301 21.25 3.02 10.14
C PRO A 301 20.09 3.19 11.13
N TRP A 302 18.89 2.82 10.71
CA TRP A 302 17.70 2.84 11.58
C TRP A 302 17.83 1.79 12.69
N GLN A 303 17.61 2.20 13.94
CA GLN A 303 17.71 1.37 15.15
C GLN A 303 16.46 1.48 16.05
N ASN A 304 15.35 1.99 15.50
CA ASN A 304 14.08 2.16 16.23
C ASN A 304 14.22 2.94 17.55
N GLN A 305 14.90 4.09 17.49
CA GLN A 305 15.11 4.98 18.63
C GLN A 305 14.44 6.33 18.40
N ALA A 306 13.82 6.90 19.44
CA ALA A 306 13.13 8.19 19.37
C ALA A 306 14.06 9.34 18.91
N CYS A 307 15.36 9.25 19.16
CA CYS A 307 16.36 10.21 18.69
C CYS A 307 16.50 10.24 17.15
N GLN A 308 15.97 9.25 16.43
CA GLN A 308 15.94 9.18 14.96
C GLN A 308 14.59 9.62 14.37
N GLU A 309 13.65 10.04 15.23
CA GLU A 309 12.32 10.50 14.87
C GLU A 309 12.18 12.02 15.08
N TRP A 310 11.39 12.63 14.20
CA TRP A 310 11.26 14.07 14.08
C TRP A 310 9.79 14.48 13.96
N THR A 311 9.41 15.57 14.60
CA THR A 311 8.19 16.30 14.29
C THR A 311 8.47 17.26 13.14
N LEU A 312 7.59 17.26 12.13
CA LEU A 312 7.60 18.22 11.03
C LEU A 312 6.42 19.17 11.20
N ALA A 313 6.69 20.44 11.51
CA ALA A 313 5.65 21.43 11.78
C ALA A 313 5.69 22.58 10.77
N SER A 314 4.60 22.74 10.02
CA SER A 314 4.45 23.86 9.08
C SER A 314 4.29 25.18 9.81
N GLN A 315 5.09 26.18 9.42
CA GLN A 315 5.07 27.54 9.97
C GLN A 315 4.18 28.46 9.14
N ASP A 316 3.80 29.62 9.67
CA ASP A 316 2.93 30.59 8.98
C ASP A 316 3.57 31.27 7.77
N ASP A 317 4.90 31.32 7.72
CA ASP A 317 5.65 31.78 6.57
C ASP A 317 5.80 30.72 5.47
N GLY A 318 5.36 29.47 5.73
CA GLY A 318 5.44 28.36 4.79
C GLY A 318 6.68 27.48 4.97
N GLN A 319 7.61 27.85 5.84
CA GLN A 319 8.75 27.01 6.18
C GLN A 319 8.33 25.81 7.04
N LEU A 320 9.17 24.78 7.06
CA LEU A 320 8.99 23.57 7.86
C LEU A 320 9.98 23.56 9.03
N ALA A 321 9.46 23.54 10.25
CA ALA A 321 10.26 23.37 11.45
C ALA A 321 10.49 21.87 11.73
N LEU A 322 11.74 21.52 12.03
CA LEU A 322 12.14 20.15 12.38
C LEU A 322 12.51 20.11 13.87
N THR A 323 11.81 19.27 14.64
CA THR A 323 12.06 19.10 16.08
C THR A 323 12.25 17.63 16.40
N ASN A 324 13.35 17.27 17.07
CA ASN A 324 13.64 15.90 17.45
C ASN A 324 12.68 15.41 18.53
N GLN A 325 12.14 14.19 18.38
CA GLN A 325 11.13 13.64 19.30
C GLN A 325 11.68 13.34 20.70
N ASP A 326 12.94 12.92 20.79
CA ASP A 326 13.57 12.53 22.06
C ASP A 326 14.05 13.74 22.86
N SER A 327 14.82 14.63 22.22
CA SER A 327 15.49 15.75 22.90
C SER A 327 14.73 17.07 22.87
N GLY A 328 13.75 17.23 21.98
CA GLY A 328 13.12 18.53 21.68
C GLY A 328 14.04 19.51 20.94
N GLU A 329 15.21 19.07 20.50
CA GLU A 329 16.14 19.88 19.70
C GLU A 329 15.48 20.34 18.40
N SER A 330 15.52 21.64 18.13
CA SER A 330 15.09 22.18 16.84
C SER A 330 16.28 22.33 15.88
N LEU A 331 16.12 21.84 14.66
CA LEU A 331 17.03 22.12 13.55
C LEU A 331 16.65 23.40 12.79
N GLY A 332 15.76 24.23 13.33
CA GLY A 332 15.27 25.46 12.70
C GLY A 332 14.26 25.22 11.57
N ASN A 333 14.04 26.27 10.78
CA ASN A 333 13.04 26.32 9.71
C ASN A 333 13.67 26.10 8.33
N TRP A 334 12.96 25.35 7.49
CA TRP A 334 13.44 24.86 6.20
C TRP A 334 12.43 25.10 5.08
N GLN A 335 12.89 25.61 3.94
CA GLN A 335 12.13 25.55 2.69
C GLN A 335 12.07 24.09 2.23
N ALA A 336 10.88 23.49 2.23
CA ALA A 336 10.65 22.11 1.77
C ALA A 336 10.13 22.09 0.33
N LEU A 337 10.76 21.30 -0.52
CA LEU A 337 10.40 21.15 -1.93
C LEU A 337 10.57 19.70 -2.38
N PRO A 338 9.61 19.11 -3.09
CA PRO A 338 9.87 17.91 -3.87
C PRO A 338 11.02 18.15 -4.87
N ALA A 339 12.00 17.24 -4.90
CA ALA A 339 13.20 17.34 -5.73
C ALA A 339 12.94 17.07 -7.22
N GLN A 340 11.77 16.51 -7.53
CA GLN A 340 11.34 16.14 -8.87
C GLN A 340 9.83 16.35 -9.03
N GLU A 341 9.34 16.15 -10.25
CA GLU A 341 7.91 16.09 -10.52
C GLU A 341 7.25 14.97 -9.72
N VAL A 342 6.06 15.24 -9.18
CA VAL A 342 5.29 14.29 -8.37
C VAL A 342 3.84 14.19 -8.87
N ALA A 343 3.24 13.03 -8.66
CA ALA A 343 1.78 12.90 -8.66
C ALA A 343 1.27 13.22 -7.24
N LEU A 344 0.20 14.02 -7.15
CA LEU A 344 -0.51 14.26 -5.89
C LEU A 344 -1.70 13.30 -5.82
N VAL A 345 -1.56 12.24 -5.01
CA VAL A 345 -2.56 11.19 -4.82
C VAL A 345 -3.50 11.57 -3.69
N SER A 346 -4.80 11.68 -3.94
CA SER A 346 -5.79 11.93 -2.90
C SER A 346 -5.81 10.78 -1.89
N ALA A 347 -5.64 11.10 -0.61
CA ALA A 347 -5.77 10.12 0.46
C ALA A 347 -7.22 9.59 0.58
N GLN A 348 -8.21 10.32 0.07
CA GLN A 348 -9.61 9.91 0.08
C GLN A 348 -9.92 8.85 -0.99
N SER A 349 -9.38 9.00 -2.21
CA SER A 349 -9.83 8.21 -3.37
C SER A 349 -8.75 7.35 -4.03
N GLY A 350 -7.46 7.57 -3.71
CA GLY A 350 -6.34 6.96 -4.42
C GLY A 350 -6.12 7.49 -5.85
N LYS A 351 -6.95 8.43 -6.32
CA LYS A 351 -6.82 9.09 -7.62
C LYS A 351 -5.86 10.26 -7.53
N VAL A 352 -5.43 10.78 -8.67
CA VAL A 352 -4.46 11.87 -8.73
C VAL A 352 -5.09 13.19 -9.13
N LEU A 353 -4.53 14.30 -8.62
CA LEU A 353 -4.84 15.64 -9.10
C LEU A 353 -4.45 15.77 -10.57
N SER A 354 -5.42 16.19 -11.38
CA SER A 354 -5.36 16.27 -12.83
C SER A 354 -5.98 17.58 -13.32
N LEU A 355 -5.64 18.02 -14.53
CA LEU A 355 -6.43 19.06 -15.19
C LEU A 355 -7.63 18.44 -15.90
N SER A 356 -8.74 19.18 -15.94
CA SER A 356 -9.89 18.79 -16.75
C SER A 356 -9.53 18.75 -18.25
N GLN A 357 -9.97 17.70 -18.96
CA GLN A 357 -9.56 17.42 -20.34
C GLN A 357 -9.86 18.54 -21.36
N GLY A 358 -10.80 19.45 -21.05
CA GLY A 358 -11.08 20.63 -21.88
C GLY A 358 -9.90 21.60 -22.04
N HIS A 359 -8.86 21.47 -21.22
CA HIS A 359 -7.64 22.30 -21.31
C HIS A 359 -6.68 21.83 -22.41
N LEU A 360 -6.66 20.54 -22.76
CA LEU A 360 -5.85 19.99 -23.85
C LEU A 360 -6.34 20.43 -25.25
N GLN A 361 -7.52 21.08 -25.31
CA GLN A 361 -8.13 21.64 -26.53
C GLN A 361 -8.08 23.18 -26.57
N GLY A 362 -7.15 23.81 -25.84
CA GLY A 362 -6.91 25.26 -25.95
C GLY A 362 -7.94 26.17 -25.27
N ARG A 363 -8.67 25.69 -24.26
CA ARG A 363 -9.56 26.55 -23.44
C ARG A 363 -8.81 27.19 -22.27
N PRO A 364 -9.07 28.48 -21.93
CA PRO A 364 -8.10 29.32 -21.22
C PRO A 364 -7.94 29.08 -19.72
N GLN A 365 -8.68 28.17 -19.08
CA GLN A 365 -8.53 27.90 -17.65
C GLN A 365 -8.79 26.42 -17.37
N GLY A 366 -7.71 25.62 -17.28
CA GLY A 366 -7.81 24.23 -16.84
C GLY A 366 -8.29 24.20 -15.39
N ARG A 367 -9.49 23.70 -15.16
CA ARG A 367 -10.00 23.44 -13.80
C ARG A 367 -9.32 22.21 -13.22
N LEU A 368 -8.96 22.26 -11.94
CA LEU A 368 -8.41 21.13 -11.21
C LEU A 368 -9.50 20.11 -10.84
N VAL A 369 -9.23 18.84 -11.11
CA VAL A 369 -10.09 17.68 -10.80
C VAL A 369 -9.24 16.52 -10.30
N GLN A 370 -9.85 15.44 -9.83
CA GLN A 370 -9.15 14.15 -9.69
C GLN A 370 -9.48 13.23 -10.87
N ARG A 371 -8.53 12.38 -11.28
CA ARG A 371 -8.76 11.27 -12.22
C ARG A 371 -7.90 10.06 -11.85
N ALA A 372 -8.26 8.88 -12.34
CA ALA A 372 -7.37 7.72 -12.35
C ALA A 372 -6.00 8.08 -12.94
N TYR A 373 -4.93 7.50 -12.38
CA TYR A 373 -3.57 7.78 -12.84
C TYR A 373 -3.32 7.18 -14.23
N ASP A 374 -3.03 8.02 -15.21
CA ASP A 374 -2.76 7.67 -16.61
C ASP A 374 -1.36 8.11 -17.06
N GLN A 375 -0.52 8.60 -16.14
CA GLN A 375 0.81 9.14 -16.40
C GLN A 375 0.82 10.39 -17.31
N GLY A 376 -0.33 11.04 -17.48
CA GLY A 376 -0.46 12.28 -18.24
C GLY A 376 0.39 13.41 -17.68
N GLN A 377 0.87 14.30 -18.55
CA GLN A 377 1.63 15.49 -18.11
C GLN A 377 0.78 16.42 -17.23
N ASP A 378 -0.54 16.41 -17.40
CA ASP A 378 -1.48 17.16 -16.58
C ASP A 378 -1.70 16.57 -15.19
N GLN A 379 -1.10 15.40 -14.89
CA GLN A 379 -1.13 14.72 -13.59
C GLN A 379 0.22 14.79 -12.85
N GLN A 380 1.24 15.37 -13.48
CA GLN A 380 2.60 15.47 -12.95
C GLN A 380 2.89 16.92 -12.59
N TRP A 381 3.24 17.17 -11.33
CA TRP A 381 3.33 18.52 -10.78
C TRP A 381 4.77 18.86 -10.39
N ARG A 382 5.27 19.97 -10.91
CA ARG A 382 6.55 20.56 -10.54
C ARG A 382 6.34 21.61 -9.45
N PHE A 383 7.08 21.48 -8.36
CA PHE A 383 7.11 22.43 -7.27
C PHE A 383 8.28 23.39 -7.44
N GLN A 384 8.07 24.67 -7.13
CA GLN A 384 9.12 25.70 -7.13
C GLN A 384 9.01 26.55 -5.86
N ALA A 385 10.15 27.02 -5.36
CA ALA A 385 10.19 27.93 -4.22
C ALA A 385 9.50 29.26 -4.56
N ALA A 386 8.76 29.78 -3.60
CA ALA A 386 8.24 31.15 -3.59
C ALA A 386 8.77 31.90 -2.36
N GLU A 387 8.27 33.11 -2.14
CA GLU A 387 8.67 33.94 -1.00
C GLU A 387 8.35 33.27 0.34
N ALA A 388 9.15 33.57 1.36
CA ALA A 388 8.92 33.25 2.78
C ALA A 388 8.87 31.75 3.18
N GLY A 389 8.94 30.81 2.23
CA GLY A 389 8.76 29.37 2.52
C GLY A 389 7.66 28.72 1.67
N PHE A 390 6.80 29.53 1.05
CA PHE A 390 5.72 29.07 0.19
C PHE A 390 6.26 28.41 -1.09
N VAL A 391 5.37 27.69 -1.78
CA VAL A 391 5.68 27.02 -3.05
C VAL A 391 4.64 27.34 -4.12
N THR A 392 5.04 27.24 -5.38
CA THR A 392 4.11 27.23 -6.51
C THR A 392 4.10 25.85 -7.18
N LEU A 393 2.94 25.43 -7.67
CA LEU A 393 2.75 24.13 -8.33
C LEU A 393 2.36 24.35 -9.79
N ALA A 394 3.15 23.85 -10.73
CA ALA A 394 2.86 23.89 -12.16
C ALA A 394 2.77 22.47 -12.73
N PRO A 395 1.79 22.17 -13.60
CA PRO A 395 1.75 20.88 -14.29
C PRO A 395 2.92 20.77 -15.26
N LYS A 396 3.34 19.54 -15.55
CA LYS A 396 4.46 19.27 -16.46
C LYS A 396 4.21 19.89 -17.83
N GLY A 397 5.23 20.58 -18.35
CA GLY A 397 5.13 21.31 -19.62
C GLY A 397 4.44 22.67 -19.56
N SER A 398 3.90 23.09 -18.41
CA SER A 398 3.27 24.40 -18.24
C SER A 398 4.17 25.39 -17.47
N ASN A 399 3.95 26.68 -17.76
CA ASN A 399 4.51 27.82 -17.02
C ASN A 399 3.46 28.52 -16.15
N GLN A 400 2.22 28.04 -16.13
CA GLN A 400 1.16 28.52 -15.25
C GLN A 400 1.08 27.67 -13.99
N CYS A 401 0.68 28.28 -12.88
CA CYS A 401 0.63 27.66 -11.57
C CYS A 401 -0.81 27.51 -11.06
N LEU A 402 -1.02 26.53 -10.18
CA LEU A 402 -2.27 26.38 -9.43
C LEU A 402 -2.54 27.64 -8.62
N ALA A 403 -3.71 28.23 -8.85
CA ALA A 403 -4.15 29.44 -8.19
C ALA A 403 -5.64 29.40 -7.83
N VAL A 404 -5.99 30.03 -6.73
CA VAL A 404 -7.39 30.26 -6.35
C VAL A 404 -7.99 31.31 -7.29
N GLN A 405 -9.06 30.94 -7.98
CA GLN A 405 -9.68 31.78 -9.00
C GLN A 405 -10.15 33.11 -8.40
N HIS A 406 -9.85 34.22 -9.08
CA HIS A 406 -10.23 35.58 -8.70
C HIS A 406 -9.84 36.00 -7.27
N ARG A 407 -8.81 35.36 -6.68
CA ARG A 407 -8.38 35.65 -5.29
C ARG A 407 -9.50 35.47 -4.26
N SER A 408 -10.44 34.57 -4.54
CA SER A 408 -11.61 34.39 -3.69
C SER A 408 -11.24 33.93 -2.28
N LEU A 409 -11.96 34.44 -1.28
CA LEU A 409 -11.91 33.96 0.11
C LEU A 409 -13.07 33.01 0.42
N ALA A 410 -13.93 32.71 -0.55
CA ALA A 410 -15.06 31.82 -0.32
C ALA A 410 -14.64 30.35 -0.34
N ALA A 411 -15.22 29.56 0.58
CA ALA A 411 -15.18 28.11 0.51
C ALA A 411 -15.83 27.62 -0.80
N GLY A 412 -15.26 26.58 -1.40
CA GLY A 412 -15.68 26.05 -2.69
C GLY A 412 -15.18 26.85 -3.90
N ALA A 413 -14.37 27.90 -3.72
CA ALA A 413 -13.84 28.63 -4.86
C ALA A 413 -12.96 27.72 -5.75
N PRO A 414 -13.11 27.77 -7.08
CA PRO A 414 -12.33 26.94 -7.99
C PRO A 414 -10.82 27.20 -7.89
N VAL A 415 -10.05 26.12 -8.04
CA VAL A 415 -8.60 26.20 -8.29
C VAL A 415 -8.35 25.97 -9.78
N VAL A 416 -7.60 26.88 -10.39
CA VAL A 416 -7.33 26.95 -11.83
C VAL A 416 -5.85 27.20 -12.10
N LEU A 417 -5.43 27.21 -13.36
CA LEU A 417 -4.12 27.71 -13.76
C LEU A 417 -4.12 29.22 -13.99
N ALA A 418 -3.12 29.90 -13.44
CA ALA A 418 -2.88 31.33 -13.63
C ALA A 418 -1.37 31.63 -13.62
N ASP A 419 -0.99 32.90 -13.80
CA ASP A 419 0.40 33.31 -13.69
C ASP A 419 0.97 33.01 -12.29
N CYS A 420 2.19 32.48 -12.26
CA CYS A 420 2.88 32.16 -11.03
C CYS A 420 3.35 33.44 -10.32
N GLY A 421 3.23 33.49 -9.00
CA GLY A 421 3.95 34.46 -8.16
C GLY A 421 3.07 35.32 -7.27
N ALA A 422 1.79 35.54 -7.61
CA ALA A 422 0.87 36.22 -6.72
C ALA A 422 0.42 35.30 -5.56
N ALA A 423 0.02 35.85 -4.40
CA ALA A 423 -0.27 35.07 -3.19
C ALA A 423 -1.35 33.98 -3.35
N GLU A 424 -2.32 34.18 -4.24
CA GLU A 424 -3.36 33.22 -4.62
C GLU A 424 -2.82 32.00 -5.38
N SER A 425 -1.60 32.09 -5.94
CA SER A 425 -0.89 31.01 -6.65
C SER A 425 0.20 30.34 -5.79
N GLN A 426 0.32 30.75 -4.53
CA GLN A 426 1.33 30.27 -3.58
C GLN A 426 0.69 29.44 -2.48
N TRP A 427 1.36 28.35 -2.11
CA TRP A 427 0.82 27.33 -1.21
C TRP A 427 1.84 27.01 -0.12
N ARG A 428 1.37 26.83 1.10
CA ARG A 428 2.11 26.30 2.23
C ARG A 428 1.90 24.79 2.27
N LEU A 429 2.98 24.04 2.43
CA LEU A 429 2.93 22.58 2.60
C LEU A 429 2.86 22.25 4.07
N SER A 430 1.78 21.58 4.47
CA SER A 430 1.56 21.13 5.84
C SER A 430 1.55 19.61 5.91
N PRO A 431 2.68 18.95 6.26
CA PRO A 431 2.74 17.51 6.43
C PRO A 431 1.77 17.01 7.50
N GLN A 432 1.15 15.87 7.26
CA GLN A 432 0.11 15.27 8.11
C GLN A 432 0.60 13.98 8.77
N GLY A 433 -0.05 13.52 9.84
CA GLY A 433 0.40 12.33 10.56
C GLY A 433 0.31 11.01 9.77
N ASP A 434 -0.46 10.99 8.69
CA ASP A 434 -0.58 9.86 7.76
C ASP A 434 0.49 9.87 6.65
N GLY A 435 1.34 10.89 6.59
CA GLY A 435 2.34 11.08 5.54
C GLY A 435 1.84 11.82 4.30
N ALA A 436 0.58 12.26 4.28
CA ALA A 436 0.08 13.16 3.27
C ALA A 436 0.53 14.60 3.54
N VAL A 437 0.25 15.49 2.61
CA VAL A 437 0.37 16.94 2.82
C VAL A 437 -0.97 17.60 2.57
N GLN A 438 -1.28 18.62 3.37
CA GLN A 438 -2.27 19.64 3.03
C GLN A 438 -1.57 20.79 2.31
N LEU A 439 -2.26 21.37 1.32
CA LEU A 439 -1.78 22.54 0.58
C LEU A 439 -2.65 23.74 0.96
N ILE A 440 -2.09 24.67 1.74
CA ILE A 440 -2.83 25.81 2.27
C ILE A 440 -2.48 27.07 1.47
N ASN A 441 -3.46 27.72 0.87
CA ASN A 441 -3.23 28.89 0.03
C ASN A 441 -2.74 30.09 0.86
N ARG A 442 -1.70 30.80 0.38
CA ARG A 442 -1.13 31.97 1.08
C ARG A 442 -2.13 33.11 1.23
N HIS A 443 -2.98 33.34 0.24
CA HIS A 443 -3.93 34.45 0.28
C HIS A 443 -5.17 34.15 1.13
N SER A 444 -5.84 33.04 0.87
CA SER A 444 -7.12 32.71 1.50
C SER A 444 -7.02 31.96 2.82
N GLN A 445 -5.83 31.42 3.14
CA GLN A 445 -5.59 30.54 4.30
C GLN A 445 -6.48 29.28 4.33
N GLN A 446 -7.01 28.90 3.16
CA GLN A 446 -7.82 27.70 2.96
C GLN A 446 -7.00 26.58 2.34
N SER A 447 -7.38 25.34 2.65
CA SER A 447 -6.74 24.15 2.10
C SER A 447 -7.30 23.81 0.72
N LEU A 448 -6.48 23.19 -0.11
CA LEU A 448 -6.91 22.45 -1.28
C LEU A 448 -7.82 21.30 -0.84
N ASP A 449 -8.99 21.18 -1.48
CA ASP A 449 -10.08 20.34 -1.00
C ASP A 449 -10.76 19.59 -2.16
N LEU A 450 -10.85 18.27 -2.03
CA LEU A 450 -11.62 17.43 -2.94
C LEU A 450 -13.12 17.60 -2.66
N ALA A 451 -13.83 18.25 -3.59
CA ALA A 451 -15.21 18.69 -3.39
C ALA A 451 -16.11 17.54 -2.91
N SER A 452 -16.75 17.76 -1.76
CA SER A 452 -17.66 16.80 -1.12
C SER A 452 -17.05 15.41 -0.91
N CYS A 453 -15.72 15.30 -0.84
CA CYS A 453 -15.00 14.03 -0.72
C CYS A 453 -15.35 13.01 -1.81
N GLY A 454 -15.78 13.47 -2.99
CA GLY A 454 -16.27 12.60 -4.05
C GLY A 454 -15.22 11.62 -4.57
N LEU A 455 -15.60 10.40 -4.91
CA LEU A 455 -14.67 9.34 -5.35
C LEU A 455 -14.55 9.18 -6.87
N ALA A 456 -15.44 9.84 -7.63
CA ALA A 456 -15.51 9.71 -9.08
C ALA A 456 -14.38 10.48 -9.79
N ASP A 457 -14.05 10.03 -11.01
CA ASP A 457 -13.24 10.83 -11.92
C ASP A 457 -13.98 12.12 -12.29
N GLY A 458 -13.24 13.22 -12.44
CA GLY A 458 -13.79 14.53 -12.72
C GLY A 458 -14.35 15.27 -11.51
N THR A 459 -14.38 14.65 -10.31
CA THR A 459 -14.65 15.39 -9.06
C THR A 459 -13.69 16.55 -8.95
N THR A 460 -14.25 17.74 -8.75
CA THR A 460 -13.49 19.00 -8.78
C THR A 460 -12.69 19.17 -7.51
N VAL A 461 -11.52 19.78 -7.62
CA VAL A 461 -10.71 20.19 -6.47
C VAL A 461 -10.78 21.71 -6.35
N ASN A 462 -11.27 22.18 -5.22
CA ASN A 462 -11.50 23.59 -4.92
C ASN A 462 -10.70 23.98 -3.66
N GLN A 463 -10.94 25.15 -3.08
CA GLN A 463 -10.47 25.44 -1.70
C GLN A 463 -11.59 25.26 -0.67
N ALA A 464 -11.25 24.94 0.57
CA ALA A 464 -12.16 24.95 1.71
C ALA A 464 -11.42 25.29 3.01
N PRO A 465 -12.13 25.68 4.10
CA PRO A 465 -11.52 25.86 5.42
C PRO A 465 -10.69 24.64 5.81
N VAL A 466 -9.53 24.89 6.42
CA VAL A 466 -8.61 23.84 6.86
C VAL A 466 -9.32 22.94 7.87
N GLN A 467 -9.32 21.64 7.60
CA GLN A 467 -9.89 20.59 8.44
C GLN A 467 -8.96 19.38 8.40
N ASP A 468 -8.90 18.63 9.50
CA ASP A 468 -8.19 17.34 9.52
C ASP A 468 -9.08 16.24 8.94
N ASN A 469 -9.12 16.15 7.61
CA ASN A 469 -9.89 15.14 6.90
C ASN A 469 -9.15 14.66 5.63
N ARG A 470 -9.42 13.41 5.23
CA ARG A 470 -8.74 12.77 4.08
C ARG A 470 -8.97 13.45 2.73
N CYS A 471 -9.96 14.33 2.62
CA CYS A 471 -10.32 15.03 1.38
C CYS A 471 -9.41 16.23 1.10
N GLN A 472 -8.67 16.68 2.12
CA GLN A 472 -7.64 17.73 2.03
C GLN A 472 -6.21 17.15 2.05
N HIS A 473 -6.07 15.82 2.13
CA HIS A 473 -4.79 15.14 2.28
C HIS A 473 -4.35 14.57 0.93
N PHE A 474 -3.13 14.93 0.51
CA PHE A 474 -2.55 14.46 -0.74
C PHE A 474 -1.17 13.84 -0.51
N PHE A 475 -0.99 12.57 -0.89
CA PHE A 475 0.31 11.93 -0.89
C PHE A 475 1.11 12.36 -2.11
N LEU A 476 2.36 12.75 -1.90
CA LEU A 476 3.28 13.03 -2.99
C LEU A 476 4.01 11.75 -3.35
N ARG A 477 3.89 11.33 -4.61
CA ARG A 477 4.47 10.10 -5.14
C ARG A 477 5.23 10.37 -6.41
N GLN A 478 6.26 9.57 -6.67
CA GLN A 478 6.98 9.64 -7.93
C GLN A 478 6.04 9.15 -9.06
N PRO A 479 5.97 9.88 -10.18
CA PRO A 479 5.06 9.56 -11.28
C PRO A 479 5.51 8.36 -12.12
#